data_AF-A0A975FTT9-F1
#
_entry.id   AF-A0A975FTT9-F1
#
_cell.length_a   1.000
_cell.length_b   1.000
_cell.length_c   1.000
_cell.angle_alpha   90.00
_cell.angle_beta   90.00
_cell.angle_gamma   90.00
#
_symmetry.space_group_name_H-M   'P 1'
#
loop_
_entity.id
_entity.type
_entity.pdbx_description
1 polymer ?
#
loop_
_entity_poly.entity_id
_entity_poly.type
_entity_poly.pdbx_seq_one_letter_code
_entity_poly.pdbx_strand_id
1 'polypeptide(L)'
;MKNLQVYNSRFITYSDGIFTIDILGGVDVQQIERMISTLRITYKDYPPLRSTLDLYNDNQSDKLIRTLCDKWQIQLLEVSKSVHSMITQLESYKLERLKYPKNHQENTFELSQEEEKTAKKYLTDKNLIQKLKNDFQQIGILGENENALILFLAMASHKYENPFSVLCLAKSGIGKSYLLQILPKIHSLLLTILIMTA
;
A
#
# COMPACT_ATOMS: atom_id res chain seq x y z
N MET A 1 -24.92 14.01 -6.08
CA MET A 1 -23.83 14.94 -5.71
C MET A 1 -22.64 14.10 -5.28
N LYS A 2 -21.42 14.41 -5.76
CA LYS A 2 -20.21 13.66 -5.37
C LYS A 2 -19.79 14.21 -4.00
N ASN A 3 -20.14 13.50 -2.94
CA ASN A 3 -19.84 13.84 -1.53
C ASN A 3 -18.44 13.37 -1.12
N LEU A 4 -17.72 12.75 -2.05
CA LEU A 4 -16.41 12.16 -1.86
C LEU A 4 -15.31 13.13 -2.35
N GLN A 5 -14.42 13.52 -1.43
CA GLN A 5 -13.21 14.28 -1.72
C GLN A 5 -12.00 13.35 -1.61
N VAL A 6 -11.21 13.26 -2.69
CA VAL A 6 -10.00 12.42 -2.74
C VAL A 6 -8.78 13.33 -2.64
N TYR A 7 -8.06 13.27 -1.53
CA TYR A 7 -6.81 14.03 -1.37
C TYR A 7 -5.64 13.27 -1.99
N ASN A 8 -5.56 11.96 -1.73
CA ASN A 8 -4.60 11.04 -2.32
C ASN A 8 -5.09 9.59 -2.19
N SER A 9 -4.28 8.61 -2.63
CA SER A 9 -4.65 7.18 -2.58
C SER A 9 -4.84 6.62 -1.18
N ARG A 10 -4.30 7.28 -0.14
CA ARG A 10 -4.33 6.85 1.27
C ARG A 10 -5.24 7.70 2.15
N PHE A 11 -5.87 8.73 1.60
CA PHE A 11 -6.73 9.62 2.36
C PHE A 11 -7.87 10.17 1.50
N ILE A 12 -9.07 9.73 1.85
CA ILE A 12 -10.33 10.07 1.17
C ILE A 12 -11.30 10.51 2.26
N THR A 13 -12.08 11.55 2.01
CA THR A 13 -13.12 11.99 2.94
C THR A 13 -14.47 11.98 2.24
N TYR A 14 -15.45 11.34 2.87
CA TYR A 14 -16.86 11.45 2.52
C TYR A 14 -17.52 12.44 3.47
N SER A 15 -18.29 13.39 2.96
CA SER A 15 -19.03 14.34 3.79
C SER A 15 -20.45 14.54 3.28
N ASP A 16 -21.42 14.38 4.16
CA ASP A 16 -22.81 14.77 3.91
C ASP A 16 -23.34 15.71 5.01
N GLY A 17 -24.64 15.95 5.02
CA GLY A 17 -25.26 16.84 6.01
C GLY A 17 -25.17 16.36 7.45
N ILE A 18 -24.75 15.11 7.69
CA ILE A 18 -24.72 14.48 9.02
C ILE A 18 -23.29 14.16 9.42
N PHE A 19 -22.56 13.40 8.59
CA PHE A 19 -21.24 12.89 8.94
C PHE A 19 -20.15 13.46 8.05
N THR A 20 -18.98 13.61 8.65
CA THR A 20 -17.71 13.66 7.92
C THR A 20 -16.93 12.39 8.26
N ILE A 21 -16.66 11.58 7.24
CA ILE A 21 -16.04 10.26 7.37
C ILE A 21 -14.71 10.28 6.62
N ASP A 22 -13.61 10.23 7.37
CA ASP A 22 -12.28 10.06 6.81
C ASP A 22 -11.97 8.57 6.66
N ILE A 23 -11.60 8.15 5.44
CA ILE A 23 -11.11 6.81 5.13
C ILE A 23 -9.58 6.83 5.25
N LEU A 24 -9.09 6.32 6.37
CA LEU A 24 -7.67 6.29 6.70
C LEU A 24 -7.00 5.09 6.02
N GLY A 25 -5.92 5.36 5.28
CA GLY A 25 -5.23 4.34 4.49
C GLY A 25 -5.84 4.12 3.10
N GLY A 26 -6.94 4.80 2.78
CA GLY A 26 -7.64 4.69 1.50
C GLY A 26 -8.38 3.37 1.34
N VAL A 27 -8.64 3.01 0.08
CA VAL A 27 -9.32 1.77 -0.29
C VAL A 27 -8.44 0.99 -1.26
N ASP A 28 -8.29 -0.31 -1.01
CA ASP A 28 -7.62 -1.22 -1.94
C ASP A 28 -8.44 -1.35 -3.23
N VAL A 29 -7.86 -0.89 -4.34
CA VAL A 29 -8.47 -0.92 -5.67
C VAL A 29 -8.24 -2.25 -6.39
N GLN A 30 -7.27 -3.06 -5.98
CA GLN A 30 -6.94 -4.34 -6.60
C GLN A 30 -7.85 -5.47 -6.09
N GLN A 31 -8.16 -5.48 -4.79
CA GLN A 31 -9.09 -6.44 -4.22
C GLN A 31 -10.54 -6.01 -4.48
N ILE A 32 -11.18 -6.55 -5.53
CA ILE A 32 -12.53 -6.14 -5.93
C ILE A 32 -13.59 -6.65 -4.95
N GLU A 33 -13.42 -7.85 -4.43
CA GLU A 33 -14.41 -8.58 -3.62
C GLU A 33 -14.50 -8.15 -2.15
N ARG A 34 -13.58 -7.30 -1.68
CA ARG A 34 -13.56 -6.79 -0.30
C ARG A 34 -13.31 -5.29 -0.28
N MET A 35 -13.74 -4.65 0.80
CA MET A 35 -13.45 -3.24 1.05
C MET A 35 -13.19 -3.02 2.53
N ILE A 36 -12.04 -3.54 2.97
CA ILE A 36 -11.55 -3.30 4.33
C ILE A 36 -11.07 -1.86 4.42
N SER A 37 -11.64 -1.10 5.35
CA SER A 37 -11.34 0.33 5.51
C SER A 37 -11.34 0.72 6.97
N THR A 38 -10.43 1.62 7.34
CA THR A 38 -10.44 2.25 8.67
C THR A 38 -11.13 3.59 8.56
N LEU A 39 -12.32 3.69 9.14
CA LEU A 39 -13.12 4.91 9.14
C LEU A 39 -12.82 5.72 10.41
N ARG A 40 -12.70 7.04 10.26
CA ARG A 40 -12.84 8.02 11.33
C ARG A 40 -14.07 8.87 11.04
N ILE A 41 -15.10 8.68 11.85
CA ILE A 41 -16.43 9.27 11.67
C ILE A 41 -16.59 10.41 12.67
N THR A 42 -16.88 11.60 12.15
CA THR A 42 -17.09 12.83 12.91
C THR A 42 -18.55 13.25 12.81
N TYR A 43 -19.14 13.60 13.96
CA TYR A 43 -20.52 14.08 14.07
C TYR A 43 -20.58 15.21 15.11
N LYS A 44 -20.95 16.43 14.67
CA LYS A 44 -21.02 17.62 15.53
C LYS A 44 -19.75 17.74 16.42
N ASP A 45 -19.94 18.08 17.70
CA ASP A 45 -18.86 18.22 18.68
C ASP A 45 -18.55 16.92 19.45
N TYR A 46 -19.09 15.78 19.01
CA TYR A 46 -18.79 14.51 19.65
C TYR A 46 -17.37 14.03 19.32
N PRO A 47 -16.71 13.32 20.25
CA PRO A 47 -15.45 12.65 19.95
C PRO A 47 -15.60 11.70 18.75
N PRO A 48 -14.68 11.76 17.77
CA PRO A 48 -14.80 10.96 16.56
C PRO A 48 -14.73 9.47 16.86
N LEU A 49 -15.58 8.69 16.20
CA LEU A 49 -15.58 7.23 16.29
C LEU A 49 -14.61 6.66 15.24
N ARG A 50 -13.79 5.68 15.64
CA ARG A 50 -12.90 4.95 14.74
C ARG A 50 -13.32 3.50 14.67
N SER A 51 -13.42 2.96 13.45
CA SER A 51 -13.76 1.55 13.24
C SER A 51 -13.07 1.03 11.98
N THR A 52 -12.48 -0.16 12.08
CA THR A 52 -11.97 -0.90 10.93
C THR A 52 -12.92 -2.05 10.64
N LEU A 53 -13.44 -2.09 9.43
CA LEU A 53 -14.41 -3.09 8.99
C LEU A 53 -14.31 -3.34 7.48
N ASP A 54 -14.83 -4.49 7.05
CA ASP A 54 -15.12 -4.73 5.65
C ASP A 54 -16.49 -4.14 5.29
N LEU A 55 -16.49 -3.11 4.44
CA LEU A 55 -17.71 -2.39 4.06
C LEU A 55 -18.69 -3.21 3.22
N TYR A 56 -18.23 -4.31 2.61
CA TYR A 56 -19.11 -5.26 1.91
C TYR A 56 -19.66 -6.36 2.81
N ASN A 57 -19.27 -6.39 4.08
CA ASN A 57 -19.84 -7.32 5.03
C ASN A 57 -21.04 -6.69 5.74
N ASP A 58 -22.25 -7.11 5.34
CA ASP A 58 -23.51 -6.58 5.89
C ASP A 58 -23.56 -6.62 7.42
N ASN A 59 -23.10 -7.70 8.04
CA ASN A 59 -23.09 -7.82 9.52
C ASN A 59 -22.20 -6.76 10.18
N GLN A 60 -21.05 -6.42 9.57
CA GLN A 60 -20.15 -5.40 10.11
C GLN A 60 -20.69 -3.99 9.85
N SER A 61 -21.25 -3.74 8.67
CA SER A 61 -21.90 -2.48 8.30
C SER A 61 -23.12 -2.20 9.19
N ASP A 62 -23.97 -3.19 9.43
CA ASP A 62 -25.11 -3.08 10.34
C ASP A 62 -24.68 -2.80 11.78
N LYS A 63 -23.62 -3.48 12.24
CA LYS A 63 -23.05 -3.24 13.58
C LYS A 63 -22.53 -1.81 13.70
N LEU A 64 -21.86 -1.29 12.67
CA LEU A 64 -21.41 0.10 12.63
C LEU A 64 -22.62 1.04 12.72
N ILE A 65 -23.62 0.87 11.86
CA ILE A 65 -24.82 1.70 11.81
C ILE A 65 -25.51 1.75 13.19
N ARG A 66 -25.77 0.59 13.81
CA ARG A 66 -26.38 0.52 15.15
C ARG A 66 -25.54 1.24 16.20
N THR A 67 -24.21 1.04 16.15
CA THR A 67 -23.28 1.73 17.07
C THR A 67 -23.37 3.25 16.91
N LEU A 68 -23.47 3.76 15.69
CA LEU A 68 -23.62 5.20 15.44
C LEU A 68 -24.98 5.73 15.93
N CYS A 69 -26.06 4.98 15.68
CA CYS A 69 -27.41 5.31 16.17
C CYS A 69 -27.42 5.41 17.70
N ASP A 70 -26.91 4.40 18.38
CA ASP A 70 -26.91 4.34 19.85
C ASP A 70 -26.00 5.41 20.46
N LYS A 71 -24.80 5.61 19.88
CA LYS A 71 -23.81 6.53 20.44
C LYS A 71 -24.20 7.99 20.29
N TRP A 72 -24.81 8.36 19.17
CA TRP A 72 -25.11 9.75 18.85
C TRP A 72 -26.61 10.06 18.79
N GLN A 73 -27.46 9.08 19.11
CA GLN A 73 -28.92 9.19 19.19
C GLN A 73 -29.52 9.72 17.88
N ILE A 74 -29.03 9.20 16.76
CA ILE A 74 -29.46 9.55 15.40
C ILE A 74 -30.42 8.47 14.89
N GLN A 75 -31.39 8.86 14.07
CA GLN A 75 -32.36 7.91 13.51
C GLN A 75 -31.68 6.91 12.57
N LEU A 76 -32.08 5.64 12.67
CA LEU A 76 -31.55 4.53 11.86
C LEU A 76 -31.54 4.84 10.36
N LEU A 77 -32.66 5.37 9.86
CA LEU A 77 -32.82 5.69 8.44
C LEU A 77 -31.77 6.70 7.94
N GLU A 78 -31.46 7.71 8.76
CA GLU A 78 -30.48 8.76 8.42
C GLU A 78 -29.06 8.20 8.38
N VAL A 79 -28.68 7.42 9.40
CA VAL A 79 -27.36 6.78 9.48
C VAL A 79 -27.17 5.77 8.36
N SER A 80 -28.14 4.88 8.14
CA SER A 80 -28.10 3.90 7.04
C SER A 80 -27.93 4.59 5.69
N LYS A 81 -28.70 5.64 5.42
CA LYS A 81 -28.61 6.39 4.15
C LYS A 81 -27.20 6.97 3.95
N SER A 82 -26.62 7.55 5.01
CA SER A 82 -25.26 8.11 4.95
C SER A 82 -24.20 7.03 4.68
N VAL A 83 -24.22 5.94 5.46
CA VAL A 83 -23.25 4.83 5.32
C VAL A 83 -23.34 4.17 3.95
N HIS A 84 -24.54 3.85 3.46
CA HIS A 84 -24.70 3.24 2.14
C HIS A 84 -24.33 4.19 0.99
N SER A 85 -24.62 5.49 1.14
CA SER A 85 -24.18 6.52 0.18
C SER A 85 -22.65 6.61 0.10
N MET A 86 -21.97 6.56 1.25
CA MET A 86 -20.51 6.50 1.30
C MET A 86 -19.98 5.25 0.58
N ILE A 87 -20.52 4.06 0.88
CA ILE A 87 -20.10 2.79 0.28
C ILE A 87 -20.25 2.85 -1.25
N THR A 88 -21.41 3.30 -1.74
CA THR A 88 -21.69 3.42 -3.19
C THR A 88 -20.70 4.36 -3.90
N GLN A 89 -20.27 5.44 -3.23
CA GLN A 89 -19.30 6.38 -3.79
C GLN A 89 -17.86 5.84 -3.75
N LEU A 90 -17.50 5.07 -2.72
CA LEU A 90 -16.22 4.37 -2.67
C LEU A 90 -16.14 3.26 -3.72
N GLU A 91 -17.23 2.54 -3.98
CA GLU A 91 -17.35 1.58 -5.08
C GLU A 91 -17.12 2.25 -6.43
N SER A 92 -17.81 3.37 -6.68
CA SER A 92 -17.64 4.16 -7.90
C SER A 92 -16.19 4.61 -8.06
N TYR A 93 -15.55 5.06 -6.97
CA TYR A 93 -14.13 5.40 -6.95
C TYR A 93 -13.22 4.21 -7.29
N LYS A 94 -13.45 3.02 -6.72
CA LYS A 94 -12.70 1.79 -7.07
C LYS A 94 -12.85 1.46 -8.55
N LEU A 95 -14.08 1.45 -9.06
CA LEU A 95 -14.39 1.12 -10.46
C LEU A 95 -13.79 2.13 -11.45
N GLU A 96 -13.83 3.42 -11.14
CA GLU A 96 -13.19 4.46 -11.97
C GLU A 96 -11.67 4.23 -12.09
N ARG A 97 -10.99 3.88 -10.98
CA ARG A 97 -9.55 3.59 -10.97
C ARG A 97 -9.18 2.24 -11.61
N LEU A 98 -10.11 1.29 -11.62
CA LEU A 98 -9.94 0.02 -12.33
C LEU A 98 -10.12 0.17 -13.85
N LYS A 99 -11.12 0.93 -14.30
CA LYS A 99 -11.43 1.16 -15.73
C LYS A 99 -10.38 2.03 -16.42
N TYR A 100 -9.92 3.04 -15.70
CA TYR A 100 -8.80 3.87 -16.11
C TYR A 100 -7.72 3.65 -15.07
N PRO A 101 -6.85 2.65 -15.23
CA PRO A 101 -5.58 2.63 -14.53
C PRO A 101 -4.81 3.84 -15.05
N LYS A 102 -5.18 5.04 -14.60
CA LYS A 102 -4.37 6.24 -14.76
C LYS A 102 -3.03 5.81 -14.19
N ASN A 103 -2.04 5.75 -15.10
CA ASN A 103 -0.63 5.59 -14.82
C ASN A 103 -0.40 5.97 -13.37
N HIS A 104 -0.06 4.97 -12.57
CA HIS A 104 0.40 5.18 -11.21
C HIS A 104 1.35 6.37 -11.24
N GLN A 105 0.85 7.55 -10.89
CA GLN A 105 1.62 8.52 -10.13
C GLN A 105 1.68 7.95 -8.70
N GLU A 106 2.15 6.69 -8.56
CA GLU A 106 3.23 6.45 -7.62
C GLU A 106 4.21 7.56 -7.95
N ASN A 107 4.63 8.36 -6.97
CA ASN A 107 5.73 9.30 -7.18
C ASN A 107 6.76 8.58 -8.03
N THR A 108 6.80 8.89 -9.33
CA THR A 108 7.83 8.37 -10.21
C THR A 108 9.04 8.93 -9.53
N PHE A 109 9.82 8.04 -8.94
CA PHE A 109 11.09 8.40 -8.39
C PHE A 109 11.90 8.84 -9.63
N GLU A 110 11.75 10.12 -9.97
CA GLU A 110 12.42 10.75 -11.08
C GLU A 110 13.83 10.97 -10.58
N LEU A 111 14.67 9.99 -10.89
CA LEU A 111 16.11 10.12 -10.74
C LEU A 111 16.53 11.41 -11.46
N SER A 112 17.21 12.28 -10.73
CA SER A 112 17.97 13.34 -11.38
C SER A 112 18.99 12.71 -12.33
N GLN A 113 19.43 13.47 -13.33
CA GLN A 113 20.47 13.01 -14.26
C GLN A 113 21.76 12.61 -13.53
N GLU A 114 22.05 13.22 -12.38
CA GLU A 114 23.19 12.88 -11.53
C GLU A 114 23.02 11.54 -10.81
N GLU A 115 21.83 11.28 -10.26
CA GLU A 115 21.52 10.00 -9.61
C GLU A 115 21.50 8.86 -10.63
N GLU A 116 20.94 9.09 -11.81
CA GLU A 116 20.96 8.13 -12.91
C GLU A 116 22.41 7.79 -13.28
N LYS A 117 23.25 8.81 -13.53
CA LYS A 117 24.67 8.60 -13.89
C LYS A 117 25.43 7.86 -12.79
N THR A 118 25.21 8.22 -11.53
CA THR A 118 25.86 7.59 -10.37
C THR A 118 25.50 6.13 -10.28
N ALA A 119 24.23 5.81 -10.44
CA ALA A 119 23.77 4.45 -10.31
C ALA A 119 24.10 3.60 -11.54
N LYS A 120 24.08 4.16 -12.77
CA LYS A 120 24.64 3.49 -13.96
C LYS A 120 26.11 3.13 -13.75
N LYS A 121 26.91 4.04 -13.19
CA LYS A 121 28.32 3.78 -12.86
C LYS A 121 28.46 2.68 -11.81
N TYR A 122 27.60 2.65 -10.80
CA TYR A 122 27.62 1.61 -9.77
C TYR A 122 27.28 0.23 -10.36
N LEU A 123 26.23 0.15 -11.18
CA LEU A 123 25.71 -1.10 -11.77
C LEU A 123 26.58 -1.67 -12.90
N THR A 124 27.40 -0.84 -13.54
CA THR A 124 28.35 -1.28 -14.57
C THR A 124 29.73 -1.62 -14.01
N ASP A 125 29.91 -1.53 -12.69
CA ASP A 125 31.19 -1.83 -12.05
C ASP A 125 31.55 -3.32 -12.15
N LYS A 126 32.78 -3.62 -12.55
CA LYS A 126 33.29 -5.00 -12.69
C LYS A 126 33.24 -5.79 -11.38
N ASN A 127 33.25 -5.11 -10.23
CA ASN A 127 33.19 -5.69 -8.90
C ASN A 127 31.81 -5.53 -8.25
N LEU A 128 30.74 -5.33 -9.04
CA LEU A 128 29.37 -5.12 -8.56
C LEU A 128 28.95 -6.15 -7.50
N ILE A 129 29.23 -7.44 -7.72
CA ILE A 129 28.86 -8.50 -6.78
C ILE A 129 29.50 -8.30 -5.41
N GLN A 130 30.78 -7.91 -5.37
CA GLN A 130 31.46 -7.65 -4.10
C GLN A 130 30.94 -6.38 -3.43
N LYS A 131 30.62 -5.34 -4.21
CA LYS A 131 30.01 -4.11 -3.70
C LYS A 131 28.65 -4.38 -3.07
N LEU A 132 27.77 -5.11 -3.75
CA LEU A 132 26.47 -5.52 -3.21
C LEU A 132 26.61 -6.30 -1.91
N LYS A 133 27.54 -7.25 -1.83
CA LYS A 133 27.81 -8.00 -0.59
C LYS A 133 28.26 -7.09 0.56
N ASN A 134 29.11 -6.10 0.28
CA ASN A 134 29.55 -5.13 1.30
C ASN A 134 28.37 -4.25 1.74
N ASP A 135 27.55 -3.80 0.80
CA ASP A 135 26.38 -2.97 1.09
C ASP A 135 25.35 -3.74 1.93
N PHE A 136 25.14 -5.03 1.66
CA PHE A 136 24.30 -5.90 2.49
C PHE A 136 24.79 -5.98 3.95
N GLN A 137 26.10 -6.02 4.17
CA GLN A 137 26.66 -5.99 5.52
C GLN A 137 26.43 -4.65 6.21
N GLN A 138 26.61 -3.54 5.50
CA GLN A 138 26.40 -2.20 6.04
C GLN A 138 24.97 -1.97 6.52
N ILE A 139 23.98 -2.59 5.87
CA ILE A 139 22.56 -2.50 6.26
C ILE A 139 22.14 -3.55 7.30
N GLY A 140 23.09 -4.32 7.85
CA GLY A 140 22.84 -5.25 8.95
C GLY A 140 22.57 -6.71 8.54
N ILE A 141 22.80 -7.08 7.27
CA ILE A 141 22.78 -8.49 6.85
C ILE A 141 24.17 -9.10 7.08
N LEU A 142 24.39 -9.65 8.27
CA LEU A 142 25.66 -10.26 8.66
C LEU A 142 25.63 -11.78 8.45
N GLY A 143 26.67 -12.33 7.82
CA GLY A 143 26.83 -13.78 7.64
C GLY A 143 25.98 -14.42 6.53
N GLU A 144 25.04 -13.68 5.93
CA GLU A 144 24.07 -14.18 4.95
C GLU A 144 24.30 -13.61 3.52
N ASN A 145 25.54 -13.25 3.20
CA ASN A 145 25.88 -12.50 1.98
C ASN A 145 25.43 -13.19 0.67
N GLU A 146 25.54 -14.51 0.61
CA GLU A 146 25.21 -15.30 -0.58
C GLU A 146 23.69 -15.44 -0.75
N ASN A 147 22.99 -15.76 0.34
CA ASN A 147 21.53 -15.86 0.35
C ASN A 147 20.88 -14.51 0.03
N ALA A 148 21.42 -13.42 0.57
CA ALA A 148 20.98 -12.06 0.27
C ALA A 148 21.16 -11.70 -1.20
N LEU A 149 22.31 -12.07 -1.79
CA LEU A 149 22.58 -11.84 -3.21
C LEU A 149 21.63 -12.65 -4.12
N ILE A 150 21.43 -13.93 -3.84
CA ILE A 150 20.50 -14.78 -4.62
C ILE A 150 19.08 -14.19 -4.58
N LEU A 151 18.62 -13.80 -3.40
CA LEU A 151 17.30 -13.21 -3.23
C LEU A 151 17.20 -11.85 -3.93
N PHE A 152 18.24 -11.02 -3.85
CA PHE A 152 18.34 -9.75 -4.59
C PHE A 152 18.21 -9.95 -6.11
N LEU A 153 18.97 -10.90 -6.68
CA LEU A 153 18.92 -11.22 -8.11
C LEU A 153 17.56 -11.78 -8.53
N ALA A 154 16.95 -12.62 -7.69
CA ALA A 154 15.62 -13.14 -7.96
C ALA A 154 14.56 -12.03 -7.99
N MET A 155 14.61 -11.06 -7.07
CA MET A 155 13.73 -9.89 -7.12
C MET A 155 13.96 -9.04 -8.38
N ALA A 156 15.22 -8.89 -8.80
CA ALA A 156 15.56 -8.17 -10.03
C ALA A 156 15.09 -8.87 -11.31
N SER A 157 14.89 -10.19 -11.25
CA SER A 157 14.52 -10.99 -12.42
C SER A 157 13.08 -10.76 -12.93
N HIS A 158 12.21 -10.07 -12.18
CA HIS A 158 10.79 -9.93 -12.52
C HIS A 158 10.50 -9.19 -13.85
N LYS A 159 11.48 -8.45 -14.39
CA LYS A 159 11.38 -7.75 -15.69
C LYS A 159 11.83 -8.60 -16.88
N TYR A 160 12.41 -9.77 -16.63
CA TYR A 160 12.80 -10.72 -17.68
C TYR A 160 11.63 -11.66 -18.00
N GLU A 161 11.60 -12.19 -19.22
CA GLU A 161 10.54 -13.12 -19.67
C GLU A 161 10.45 -14.38 -18.79
N ASN A 162 11.57 -14.80 -18.20
CA ASN A 162 11.68 -15.97 -17.32
C ASN A 162 12.22 -15.56 -15.95
N PRO A 163 11.36 -15.11 -15.01
CA PRO A 163 11.79 -14.72 -13.68
C PRO A 163 12.23 -15.92 -12.83
N PHE A 164 13.18 -15.69 -11.94
CA PHE A 164 13.68 -16.69 -11.01
C PHE A 164 12.75 -16.82 -9.81
N SER A 165 12.34 -18.06 -9.53
CA SER A 165 11.62 -18.40 -8.29
C SER A 165 12.61 -18.91 -7.25
N VAL A 166 12.53 -18.37 -6.03
CA VAL A 166 13.39 -18.78 -4.91
C VAL A 166 12.54 -19.26 -3.74
N LEU A 167 12.93 -20.40 -3.16
CA LEU A 167 12.31 -20.94 -1.95
C LEU A 167 13.24 -20.74 -0.76
N CYS A 168 12.85 -19.88 0.19
CA CYS A 168 13.61 -19.67 1.43
C CYS A 168 13.20 -20.69 2.50
N LEU A 169 14.09 -21.64 2.81
CA LEU A 169 13.92 -22.61 3.90
C LEU A 169 14.79 -22.21 5.10
N ALA A 170 14.19 -22.03 6.27
CA ALA A 170 14.90 -21.70 7.50
C ALA A 170 14.17 -22.26 8.72
N LYS A 171 14.92 -22.61 9.78
CA LYS A 171 14.32 -22.95 11.07
C LYS A 171 13.75 -21.69 11.73
N SER A 172 12.78 -21.86 12.63
CA SER A 172 12.15 -20.75 13.34
C SER A 172 13.19 -19.90 14.09
N GLY A 173 13.06 -18.57 14.04
CA GLY A 173 13.92 -17.62 14.77
C GLY A 173 15.24 -17.22 14.10
N ILE A 174 15.59 -17.77 12.94
CA ILE A 174 16.89 -17.51 12.27
C ILE A 174 16.91 -16.22 11.41
N GLY A 175 15.84 -15.43 11.42
CA GLY A 175 15.83 -14.13 10.71
C GLY A 175 15.38 -14.19 9.24
N LYS A 176 14.69 -15.26 8.81
CA LYS A 176 14.05 -15.35 7.48
C LYS A 176 13.14 -14.16 7.17
N SER A 177 12.27 -13.79 8.12
CA SER A 177 11.37 -12.64 7.95
C SER A 177 12.13 -11.31 7.87
N TYR A 178 13.27 -11.20 8.56
CA TYR A 178 14.11 -10.00 8.55
C TYR A 178 14.76 -9.79 7.18
N LEU A 179 15.36 -10.84 6.60
CA LEU A 179 15.90 -10.81 5.23
C LEU A 179 14.84 -10.42 4.20
N LEU A 180 13.66 -11.05 4.28
CA LEU A 180 12.54 -10.76 3.37
C LEU A 180 11.96 -9.36 3.55
N GLN A 181 12.13 -8.70 4.70
CA GLN A 181 11.65 -7.34 4.93
C GLN A 181 12.65 -6.26 4.53
N ILE A 182 13.95 -6.53 4.63
CA ILE A 182 14.99 -5.52 4.39
C ILE A 182 15.36 -5.42 2.92
N LEU A 183 15.51 -6.55 2.22
CA LEU A 183 15.94 -6.52 0.82
C LEU A 183 14.94 -5.79 -0.10
N PRO A 184 13.61 -5.87 0.08
CA PRO A 184 12.67 -5.03 -0.67
C PRO A 184 12.75 -3.53 -0.36
N LYS A 185 13.35 -3.11 0.77
CA LYS A 185 13.59 -1.68 1.02
C LYS A 185 14.76 -1.14 0.20
N ILE A 186 15.70 -2.01 -0.18
CA ILE A 186 16.80 -1.70 -1.11
C ILE A 186 16.27 -1.61 -2.56
N HIS A 187 15.26 -2.42 -2.86
CA HIS A 187 14.63 -2.54 -4.18
C HIS A 187 14.11 -1.21 -4.74
N SER A 188 13.65 -0.26 -3.90
CA SER A 188 13.11 1.02 -4.42
C SER A 188 14.16 1.96 -5.01
N LEU A 189 15.44 1.81 -4.66
CA LEU A 189 16.51 2.69 -5.13
C LEU A 189 17.35 2.03 -6.24
N LEU A 190 17.73 0.77 -6.06
CA LEU A 190 18.66 0.08 -6.97
C LEU A 190 17.97 -0.50 -8.21
N LEU A 191 16.71 -0.93 -8.11
CA LEU A 191 16.04 -1.59 -9.23
C LEU A 191 15.58 -0.59 -10.30
N THR A 192 15.14 0.60 -9.91
CA THR A 192 14.77 1.66 -10.86
C THR A 192 15.91 1.95 -11.85
N ILE A 193 17.17 1.90 -11.40
CA ILE A 193 18.34 2.17 -12.25
C ILE A 193 18.76 0.92 -13.03
N LEU A 194 18.71 -0.28 -12.42
CA LEU A 194 19.03 -1.54 -13.11
C LEU A 194 18.09 -1.79 -14.30
N ILE A 195 16.87 -1.26 -14.21
CA ILE A 195 15.82 -1.31 -15.22
C ILE A 195 16.00 -0.26 -16.33
N MET A 196 16.67 0.87 -16.08
CA MET A 196 16.89 1.92 -17.11
C MET A 196 18.16 1.70 -17.97
N THR A 197 18.96 0.68 -17.66
CA THR A 197 20.21 0.35 -18.40
C THR A 197 20.15 -0.90 -19.25
N ALA A 198 19.12 -1.73 -19.13
CA ALA A 198 18.90 -2.93 -19.94
C ALA A 198 17.85 -2.63 -21.02
#